data_AF-A0A1E5IGQ8-F1
#
_entry.id   AF-A0A1E5IGQ8-F1
#
_cell.length_a   1.000
_cell.length_b   1.000
_cell.length_c   1.000
_cell.angle_alpha   90.00
_cell.angle_beta   90.00
_cell.angle_gamma   90.00
#
_symmetry.space_group_name_H-M   'P 1'
#
loop_
_entity.id
_entity.type
_entity.pdbx_description
1 polymer ?
#
loop_
_entity_poly.entity_id
_entity_poly.type
_entity_poly.pdbx_seq_one_letter_code
_entity_poly.pdbx_strand_id
1 'polypeptide(L)' 'TVRKIWEKEIGISNIEIGGYKSGTIFAQTNSSAASWERTARKKEIIKKLNQYIGSSEIKNIKVKIK' A
#
# COMPACT_ATOMS: atom_id res chain seq x y z
N THR A 1 -8.95 6.32 -6.43
CA THR A 1 -9.40 6.46 -5.03
C THR A 1 -8.33 5.99 -4.05
N VAL A 2 -7.94 4.71 -4.02
CA VAL A 2 -6.87 4.18 -3.14
C VAL A 2 -5.48 4.79 -3.42
N ARG A 3 -5.10 4.93 -4.70
CA ARG A 3 -3.80 5.50 -5.10
C ARG A 3 -3.57 6.92 -4.57
N LYS A 4 -4.56 7.81 -4.73
CA LYS A 4 -4.50 9.20 -4.23
C LYS A 4 -4.35 9.27 -2.71
N ILE A 5 -5.08 8.42 -1.97
CA ILE A 5 -4.98 8.36 -0.52
C ILE A 5 -3.60 7.85 -0.10
N TRP A 6 -3.09 6.81 -0.76
CA TRP A 6 -1.75 6.31 -0.50
C TRP A 6 -0.68 7.37 -0.77
N GLU A 7 -0.73 8.03 -1.93
CA GLU A 7 0.21 9.10 -2.30
C GLU A 7 0.20 10.23 -1.25
N LYS A 8 -0.99 10.63 -0.80
CA LYS A 8 -1.17 11.71 0.19
C LYS A 8 -0.76 11.31 1.61
N GLU A 9 -1.14 10.12 2.08
CA GLU A 9 -1.09 9.74 3.49
C GLU A 9 0.09 8.84 3.86
N ILE A 10 0.65 8.15 2.88
CA ILE A 10 1.66 7.10 3.02
C ILE A 10 2.96 7.49 2.31
N GLY A 11 2.88 8.34 1.28
CA GLY A 11 4.02 8.86 0.52
C GLY A 11 4.47 7.95 -0.63
N ILE A 12 5.06 8.56 -1.66
CA ILE A 12 5.36 7.93 -2.96
C ILE A 12 6.81 7.47 -3.13
N SER A 13 7.71 7.71 -2.18
CA SER A 13 9.12 7.42 -2.39
C SER A 13 9.34 5.92 -2.62
N ASN A 14 9.66 5.59 -3.88
CA ASN A 14 10.00 4.26 -4.39
C ASN A 14 8.90 3.19 -4.37
N ILE A 15 7.62 3.52 -4.22
CA ILE A 15 6.53 2.51 -4.27
C ILE A 15 5.47 2.92 -5.31
N GLU A 16 5.29 2.10 -6.34
CA GLU A 16 4.25 2.23 -7.35
C GLU A 16 3.09 1.27 -7.04
N ILE A 17 1.85 1.76 -7.02
CA ILE A 17 0.68 0.87 -6.92
C ILE A 17 0.33 0.36 -8.33
N GLY A 18 0.50 -0.95 -8.54
CA GLY A 18 0.12 -1.65 -9.77
C GLY A 18 -1.37 -2.00 -9.84
N GLY A 19 -2.10 -1.98 -8.72
CA GLY A 19 -3.55 -2.15 -8.74
C GLY A 19 -4.17 -2.59 -7.41
N TYR A 20 -5.49 -2.75 -7.42
CA TYR A 20 -6.27 -3.25 -6.30
C TYR A 20 -7.24 -4.33 -6.81
N LYS A 21 -7.21 -5.53 -6.21
CA LYS A 21 -8.11 -6.64 -6.55
C LYS A 21 -8.41 -7.47 -5.32
N SER A 22 -9.70 -7.77 -5.09
CA SER A 22 -10.16 -8.67 -4.01
C SER A 22 -9.61 -8.30 -2.63
N GLY A 23 -9.60 -7.01 -2.27
CA GLY A 23 -9.08 -6.55 -0.98
C GLY A 23 -7.55 -6.54 -0.87
N THR A 24 -6.82 -6.81 -1.95
CA THR A 24 -5.35 -6.77 -1.97
C THR A 24 -4.84 -5.64 -2.83
N ILE A 25 -3.99 -4.80 -2.26
CA ILE A 25 -3.20 -3.81 -3.01
C ILE A 25 -1.93 -4.48 -3.51
N PHE A 26 -1.65 -4.29 -4.80
CA PHE A 26 -0.42 -4.72 -5.44
C PHE A 26 0.47 -3.51 -5.64
N ALA A 27 1.64 -3.55 -5.03
CA ALA A 27 2.62 -2.49 -5.04
C ALA A 27 3.98 -3.03 -5.55
N GLN A 28 4.76 -2.16 -6.18
CA GLN A 28 6.07 -2.47 -6.75
C GLN A 28 7.10 -1.44 -6.30
N THR A 29 8.34 -1.86 -6.09
CA THR A 29 9.45 -0.99 -5.72
C THR A 29 10.75 -1.45 -6.35
N ASN A 30 11.67 -0.55 -6.62
CA ASN A 30 13.05 -0.89 -7.02
C ASN A 30 13.99 -1.03 -5.81
N SER A 31 13.48 -0.85 -4.58
CA SER A 31 14.30 -0.83 -3.36
C SER A 31 13.88 -1.90 -2.38
N SER A 32 14.81 -2.80 -2.06
CA SER A 32 14.64 -3.84 -1.03
C SER A 32 14.34 -3.23 0.34
N ALA A 33 14.97 -2.10 0.67
CA ALA A 33 14.74 -1.37 1.91
C ALA A 33 13.29 -0.83 1.98
N ALA A 34 12.80 -0.23 0.88
CA ALA A 34 11.41 0.23 0.81
C ALA A 34 10.42 -0.94 0.89
N SER A 35 10.73 -2.08 0.28
CA SER A 35 9.90 -3.30 0.39
C SER A 35 9.80 -3.77 1.84
N TRP A 36 10.93 -3.81 2.54
CA TRP A 36 10.99 -4.24 3.94
C TRP A 36 10.22 -3.29 4.87
N GLU A 37 10.47 -1.99 4.76
CA GLU A 37 9.80 -0.97 5.57
C GLU A 37 8.27 -1.04 5.39
N ARG A 38 7.80 -1.18 4.15
CA ARG A 38 6.37 -1.30 3.85
C ARG A 38 5.76 -2.60 4.33
N THR A 39 6.53 -3.68 4.34
CA THR A 39 6.11 -4.96 4.90
C THR A 39 5.99 -4.87 6.43
N ALA A 40 6.97 -4.23 7.09
CA ALA A 40 6.95 -4.01 8.54
C ALA A 40 5.75 -3.15 8.98
N ARG A 41 5.46 -2.07 8.22
CA ARG A 41 4.36 -1.12 8.51
C ARG A 41 3.02 -1.50 7.88
N LYS A 42 2.93 -2.67 7.24
CA LYS A 42 1.78 -3.10 6.43
C LYS A 42 0.44 -2.99 7.17
N LYS A 43 0.38 -3.44 8.43
CA LYS A 43 -0.87 -3.40 9.22
C LYS A 43 -1.35 -1.97 9.47
N GLU A 44 -0.43 -1.07 9.80
CA GLU A 44 -0.74 0.34 10.01
C GLU A 44 -1.22 1.01 8.73
N ILE A 45 -0.55 0.72 7.60
CA ILE A 45 -0.93 1.25 6.29
C ILE A 45 -2.34 0.79 5.91
N ILE A 46 -2.66 -0.50 6.08
CA ILE A 46 -4.01 -1.02 5.82
C ILE A 46 -5.05 -0.32 6.69
N LYS A 47 -4.79 -0.18 8.00
CA LYS A 47 -5.70 0.49 8.93
C LYS A 47 -5.96 1.93 8.49
N LYS A 48 -4.89 2.68 8.19
CA LYS A 48 -4.99 4.08 7.75
C LYS A 48 -5.78 4.17 6.45
N LEU A 49 -5.48 3.35 5.45
CA LEU A 49 -6.21 3.36 4.17
C LEU A 49 -7.71 3.04 4.35
N ASN A 50 -8.04 2.02 5.14
CA ASN A 50 -9.44 1.67 5.41
C ASN A 50 -10.21 2.79 6.14
N GLN A 51 -9.55 3.60 6.99
CA GLN A 51 -10.18 4.77 7.61
C GLN A 51 -10.65 5.81 6.58
N TYR A 52 -9.88 6.02 5.51
CA TYR A 52 -10.26 6.97 4.45
C TYR A 52 -11.28 6.42 3.45
N ILE A 53 -11.24 5.11 3.20
CA ILE A 53 -12.14 4.46 2.24
C ILE A 53 -13.52 4.21 2.87
N GLY A 54 -13.63 4.28 4.20
CA GLY A 54 -14.90 4.11 4.92
C GLY A 54 -15.44 2.68 4.88
N SER A 55 -14.64 1.73 4.39
CA SER A 55 -14.97 0.30 4.34
C SER A 55 -13.70 -0.50 4.60
N SER A 56 -13.82 -1.63 5.32
CA SER A 56 -12.70 -2.57 5.58
C SER A 56 -12.39 -3.43 4.35
N GLU A 57 -12.33 -2.79 3.20
CA GLU A 57 -12.15 -3.43 1.90
C GLU A 57 -10.72 -3.93 1.72
N ILE A 58 -9.72 -3.19 2.19
CA ILE A 58 -8.32 -3.60 2.10
C ILE A 58 -8.02 -4.57 3.22
N LYS A 59 -7.67 -5.80 2.85
CA LYS A 59 -7.27 -6.88 3.74
C LYS A 59 -5.76 -7.12 3.68
N ASN A 60 -5.12 -6.75 2.57
CA ASN A 60 -3.74 -7.11 2.31
C ASN A 60 -3.01 -6.12 1.39
N ILE A 61 -1.69 -6.08 1.53
CA ILE A 61 -0.77 -5.36 0.64
C ILE A 61 0.33 -6.35 0.28
N LYS A 62 0.56 -6.53 -1.03
CA LYS A 62 1.69 -7.27 -1.57
C LYS A 62 2.63 -6.28 -2.24
N VAL A 63 3.85 -6.17 -1.71
CA VAL A 63 4.93 -5.39 -2.32
C VAL A 63 5.87 -6.36 -3.02
N LYS A 64 6.19 -6.09 -4.29
CA LYS A 64 7.20 -6.83 -5.05
C LYS A 64 8.37 -5.90 -5.39
N ILE A 65 9.57 -6.45 -5.39
CA ILE A 65 10.73 -5.78 -5.99
C ILE A 65 10.66 -6.03 -7.50
N LYS A 66 10.86 -4.97 -8.30
CA LYS A 66 10.92 -5.06 -9.76
C LYS A 66 12.15 -5.81 -10.23
#